data_AF-A0AA96E403-F1
#
_entry.id   AF-A0AA96E403-F1
#
_cell.length_a   1.000
_cell.length_b   1.000
_cell.length_c   1.000
_cell.angle_alpha   90.00
_cell.angle_beta   90.00
_cell.angle_gamma   90.00
#
_symmetry.space_group_name_H-M   'P 1'
#
loop_
_entity.id
_entity.type
_entity.pdbx_description
1 polymer ?
#
loop_
_entity_poly.entity_id
_entity_poly.type
_entity_poly.pdbx_seq_one_letter_code
_entity_poly.pdbx_strand_id
1 'polypeptide(L)'
;MMRRLSTLFVLCALVNLPAHAACPREPQAIDLPAQPLDEALEQLAVQTGCTIEGKRELARLRASSVNGAYRPEEALWALLQGTGWEGYTTDEGLEVSKRQQRWVLKQTADLRARIEQHTALAPDTRRAYLEEIYAVERSAQALAFEQGFISAAEQASYRRSLSAIRDAL
;
A
#
# COMPACT_ATOMS: atom_id res chain seq x y z
N MET A 1 -30.71 8.02 67.84
CA MET A 1 -31.27 8.94 66.82
C MET A 1 -30.68 8.57 65.47
N MET A 2 -31.34 7.65 64.75
CA MET A 2 -30.91 7.09 63.46
C MET A 2 -31.40 7.97 62.32
N ARG A 3 -30.53 8.36 61.40
CA ARG A 3 -30.90 8.85 60.07
C ARG A 3 -29.71 8.79 59.13
N ARG A 4 -29.84 7.98 58.07
CA ARG A 4 -29.50 8.28 56.66
C ARG A 4 -29.37 6.96 55.90
N LEU A 5 -30.47 6.52 55.28
CA LEU A 5 -30.38 5.72 54.06
C LEU A 5 -30.54 6.71 52.91
N SER A 6 -29.51 6.81 52.08
CA SER A 6 -29.59 7.48 50.78
C SER A 6 -29.05 6.48 49.77
N THR A 7 -29.97 5.68 49.25
CA THR A 7 -29.73 4.70 48.18
C THR A 7 -29.64 5.46 46.87
N LEU A 8 -28.44 5.65 46.33
CA LEU A 8 -28.24 6.17 44.98
C LEU A 8 -28.27 5.00 44.00
N PHE A 9 -29.34 4.90 43.22
CA PHE A 9 -29.45 3.97 42.10
C PHE A 9 -28.54 4.47 40.97
N VAL A 10 -27.42 3.78 40.73
CA VAL A 10 -26.53 4.04 39.58
C VAL A 10 -27.08 3.27 38.38
N LEU A 11 -27.65 4.01 37.42
CA LEU A 11 -28.14 3.52 36.15
C LEU A 11 -26.95 3.41 35.18
N CYS A 12 -26.36 2.21 35.02
CA CYS A 12 -25.35 1.96 33.98
C CYS A 12 -26.01 1.96 32.60
N ALA A 13 -25.85 3.04 31.84
CA ALA A 13 -26.17 3.07 30.42
C ALA A 13 -25.11 2.25 29.65
N LEU A 14 -25.51 1.10 29.12
CA LEU A 14 -24.71 0.28 28.20
C LEU A 14 -24.61 1.00 26.86
N VAL A 15 -23.55 1.77 26.67
CA VAL A 15 -23.19 2.33 25.35
C VAL A 15 -22.59 1.19 24.53
N ASN A 16 -23.37 0.60 23.62
CA ASN A 16 -22.86 -0.27 22.56
C ASN A 16 -22.06 0.58 21.57
N LEU A 17 -20.75 0.76 21.84
CA LEU A 17 -19.84 1.30 20.83
C LEU A 17 -19.65 0.24 19.75
N PRO A 18 -19.82 0.56 18.45
CA PRO A 18 -19.49 -0.36 17.39
C PRO A 18 -18.00 -0.66 17.47
N ALA A 19 -17.67 -1.89 17.87
CA ALA A 19 -16.31 -2.41 17.80
C ALA A 19 -15.95 -2.54 16.32
N HIS A 20 -15.36 -1.49 15.76
CA HIS A 20 -14.65 -1.60 14.49
C HIS A 20 -13.45 -2.47 14.81
N ALA A 21 -13.53 -3.75 14.44
CA ALA A 21 -12.43 -4.68 14.60
C ALA A 21 -11.26 -4.15 13.76
N ALA A 22 -10.27 -3.56 14.44
CA ALA A 22 -9.06 -3.08 13.78
C ALA A 22 -8.39 -4.27 13.08
N CYS A 23 -7.91 -4.05 11.87
CA CYS A 23 -7.21 -5.08 11.09
C CYS A 23 -6.08 -5.69 11.96
N PRO A 24 -6.13 -7.00 12.24
CA PRO A 24 -5.19 -7.65 13.14
C PRO A 24 -3.76 -7.55 12.61
N ARG A 25 -2.80 -7.43 13.54
CA ARG A 25 -1.37 -7.31 13.19
C ARG A 25 -0.60 -8.60 13.41
N GLU A 26 -1.24 -9.60 13.99
CA GLU A 26 -0.63 -10.90 14.30
C GLU A 26 -0.81 -11.87 13.13
N PRO A 27 0.12 -12.83 12.94
CA PRO A 27 -0.05 -13.88 11.95
C PRO A 27 -1.31 -14.72 12.17
N GLN A 28 -2.01 -15.03 11.09
CA GLN A 28 -3.21 -15.87 11.05
C GLN A 28 -3.05 -17.00 10.05
N ALA A 29 -3.76 -18.10 10.27
CA ALA A 29 -3.84 -19.17 9.29
C ALA A 29 -4.64 -18.68 8.07
N ILE A 30 -3.95 -18.56 6.94
CA ILE A 30 -4.51 -18.20 5.64
C ILE A 30 -4.45 -19.42 4.73
N ASP A 31 -5.58 -19.72 4.09
CA ASP A 31 -5.72 -20.75 3.05
C ASP A 31 -6.58 -20.16 1.94
N LEU A 32 -5.91 -19.76 0.85
CA LEU A 32 -6.52 -19.16 -0.33
C LEU A 32 -6.00 -19.90 -1.58
N PRO A 33 -6.88 -20.54 -2.38
CA PRO A 33 -6.45 -21.20 -3.60
C PRO A 33 -6.13 -20.19 -4.71
N ALA A 34 -5.50 -20.65 -5.79
CA ALA A 34 -5.26 -19.81 -6.96
C ALA A 34 -6.60 -19.51 -7.68
N GLN A 35 -6.98 -18.23 -7.72
CA GLN A 35 -8.32 -17.81 -8.17
C GLN A 35 -8.30 -16.38 -8.76
N PRO A 36 -9.41 -15.85 -9.31
CA PRO A 36 -9.50 -14.43 -9.68
C PRO A 36 -9.11 -13.53 -8.49
N LEU A 37 -8.34 -12.47 -8.76
CA LEU A 37 -7.74 -11.66 -7.71
C LEU A 37 -8.80 -10.93 -6.86
N ASP A 38 -9.87 -10.46 -7.47
CA ASP A 38 -11.01 -9.84 -6.77
C ASP A 38 -11.65 -10.79 -5.76
N GLU A 39 -11.94 -12.03 -6.16
CA GLU A 39 -12.46 -13.07 -5.26
C GLU A 39 -11.46 -13.39 -4.13
N ALA A 40 -10.15 -13.47 -4.44
CA ALA A 40 -9.12 -13.75 -3.44
C ALA A 40 -9.05 -12.63 -2.38
N LEU A 41 -9.16 -11.37 -2.80
CA LEU A 41 -9.18 -10.22 -1.89
C LEU A 41 -10.46 -10.14 -1.07
N GLU A 42 -11.60 -10.61 -1.58
CA GLU A 42 -12.82 -10.76 -0.78
C GLU A 42 -12.67 -11.85 0.29
N GLN A 43 -12.13 -13.00 -0.08
CA GLN A 43 -11.88 -14.08 0.89
C GLN A 43 -10.83 -13.69 1.94
N LEU A 44 -9.76 -12.99 1.54
CA LEU A 44 -8.77 -12.47 2.49
C LEU A 44 -9.42 -11.51 3.50
N ALA A 45 -10.28 -10.61 3.04
CA ALA A 45 -11.01 -9.69 3.92
C ALA A 45 -11.89 -10.45 4.93
N VAL A 46 -12.55 -11.52 4.51
CA VAL A 46 -13.37 -12.38 5.37
C VAL A 46 -12.51 -13.15 6.38
N GLN A 47 -11.42 -13.78 5.96
CA GLN A 47 -10.56 -14.57 6.85
C GLN A 47 -9.86 -13.70 7.90
N THR A 48 -9.44 -12.49 7.51
CA THR A 48 -8.66 -11.58 8.38
C THR A 48 -9.52 -10.60 9.17
N GLY A 49 -10.76 -10.35 8.73
CA GLY A 49 -11.60 -9.27 9.24
C GLY A 49 -11.16 -7.87 8.80
N CYS A 50 -10.15 -7.75 7.93
CA CYS A 50 -9.67 -6.46 7.43
C CYS A 50 -10.52 -5.94 6.26
N THR A 51 -10.92 -4.67 6.32
CA THR A 51 -11.43 -3.96 5.13
C THR A 51 -10.31 -3.86 4.09
N ILE A 52 -10.62 -4.11 2.83
CA ILE A 52 -9.69 -3.96 1.71
C ILE A 52 -10.26 -2.99 0.68
N GLU A 53 -9.61 -1.85 0.52
CA GLU A 53 -10.01 -0.80 -0.41
C GLU A 53 -9.29 -0.87 -1.76
N GLY A 54 -9.76 -0.08 -2.73
CA GLY A 54 -9.03 0.15 -3.99
C GLY A 54 -9.17 -0.96 -5.04
N LYS A 55 -10.12 -1.89 -4.88
CA LYS A 55 -10.35 -3.07 -5.75
C LYS A 55 -10.80 -2.79 -7.20
N ARG A 56 -10.75 -1.54 -7.66
CA ARG A 56 -11.20 -1.18 -9.01
C ARG A 56 -10.22 -1.77 -10.05
N GLU A 57 -10.76 -2.31 -11.14
CA GLU A 57 -9.97 -2.83 -12.29
C GLU A 57 -9.23 -4.17 -12.07
N LEU A 58 -9.54 -4.91 -10.99
CA LEU A 58 -8.85 -6.18 -10.67
C LEU A 58 -9.45 -7.44 -11.32
N ALA A 59 -10.66 -7.35 -11.89
CA ALA A 59 -11.45 -8.52 -12.34
C ALA A 59 -10.80 -9.39 -13.43
N ARG A 60 -9.72 -8.93 -14.07
CA ARG A 60 -8.97 -9.70 -15.09
C ARG A 60 -7.68 -10.33 -14.57
N LEU A 61 -7.33 -10.08 -13.31
CA LEU A 61 -6.10 -10.57 -12.72
C LEU A 61 -6.35 -11.88 -11.96
N ARG A 62 -5.31 -12.70 -11.85
CA ARG A 62 -5.34 -13.92 -11.05
C ARG A 62 -4.32 -13.80 -9.92
N ALA A 63 -4.73 -14.27 -8.74
CA ALA A 63 -3.85 -14.44 -7.60
C ALA A 63 -3.25 -15.86 -7.61
N SER A 64 -2.02 -15.97 -7.13
CA SER A 64 -1.43 -17.26 -6.76
C SER A 64 -2.05 -17.77 -5.46
N SER A 65 -1.94 -19.07 -5.20
CA SER A 65 -2.38 -19.65 -3.93
C SER A 65 -1.51 -19.16 -2.76
N VAL A 66 -2.13 -18.89 -1.60
CA VAL A 66 -1.45 -18.47 -0.37
C VAL A 66 -1.88 -19.41 0.75
N ASN A 67 -0.92 -20.09 1.37
CA ASN A 67 -1.16 -21.11 2.38
C ASN A 67 -0.12 -21.00 3.50
N GLY A 68 -0.57 -20.76 4.74
CA GLY A 68 0.32 -20.71 5.90
C GLY A 68 -0.07 -19.65 6.93
N ALA A 69 0.85 -19.34 7.83
CA ALA A 69 0.68 -18.29 8.81
C ALA A 69 1.20 -16.95 8.27
N TYR A 70 0.31 -16.00 8.04
CA TYR A 70 0.63 -14.68 7.48
C TYR A 70 -0.03 -13.57 8.28
N ARG A 71 0.63 -12.43 8.42
CA ARG A 71 -0.08 -11.20 8.77
C ARG A 71 -0.95 -10.77 7.59
N PRO A 72 -2.08 -10.07 7.81
CA PRO A 72 -2.98 -9.69 6.72
C PRO A 72 -2.31 -8.96 5.55
N GLU A 73 -1.36 -8.06 5.83
CA GLU A 73 -0.60 -7.36 4.80
C GLU A 73 0.36 -8.28 4.03
N GLU A 74 0.95 -9.28 4.69
CA GLU A 74 1.86 -10.23 4.05
C GLU A 74 1.10 -11.17 3.12
N ALA A 75 -0.08 -11.62 3.54
CA ALA A 75 -0.99 -12.38 2.68
C ALA A 75 -1.46 -11.54 1.48
N LEU A 76 -1.77 -10.25 1.70
CA LEU A 76 -2.11 -9.34 0.61
C LEU A 76 -0.95 -9.21 -0.39
N TRP A 77 0.28 -8.99 0.07
CA TRP A 77 1.44 -8.91 -0.81
C TRP A 77 1.60 -10.19 -1.63
N ALA A 78 1.48 -11.36 -0.99
CA ALA A 78 1.56 -12.65 -1.68
C ALA A 78 0.48 -12.82 -2.76
N LEU A 79 -0.75 -12.36 -2.54
CA LEU A 79 -1.81 -12.36 -3.56
C LEU A 79 -1.50 -11.42 -4.74
N LEU A 80 -0.83 -10.29 -4.47
CA LEU A 80 -0.52 -9.27 -5.47
C LEU A 80 0.78 -9.53 -6.23
N GLN A 81 1.62 -10.47 -5.80
CA GLN A 81 2.80 -10.87 -6.56
C GLN A 81 2.44 -11.33 -7.98
N GLY A 82 3.20 -10.85 -8.96
CA GLY A 82 2.98 -11.09 -10.38
C GLY A 82 1.83 -10.28 -11.00
N THR A 83 1.18 -9.39 -10.24
CA THR A 83 0.05 -8.58 -10.76
C THR A 83 0.43 -7.15 -11.12
N GLY A 84 1.55 -6.65 -10.57
CA GLY A 84 1.98 -5.25 -10.69
C GLY A 84 1.14 -4.27 -9.88
N TRP A 85 0.27 -4.76 -9.00
CA TRP A 85 -0.45 -3.98 -8.00
C TRP A 85 0.26 -4.00 -6.65
N GLU A 86 -0.05 -3.00 -5.82
CA GLU A 86 0.64 -2.76 -4.56
C GLU A 86 -0.34 -2.87 -3.39
N GLY A 87 0.07 -3.54 -2.31
CA GLY A 87 -0.66 -3.66 -1.06
C GLY A 87 -0.08 -2.77 0.04
N TYR A 88 -0.95 -2.06 0.77
CA TYR A 88 -0.55 -1.18 1.88
C TYR A 88 -1.48 -1.29 3.07
N THR A 89 -0.94 -1.05 4.26
CA THR A 89 -1.75 -0.82 5.47
C THR A 89 -2.25 0.61 5.51
N THR A 90 -3.49 0.80 5.96
CA THR A 90 -4.12 2.09 6.26
C THR A 90 -4.68 2.07 7.68
N ASP A 91 -5.18 3.21 8.15
CA ASP A 91 -5.86 3.27 9.45
C ASP A 91 -7.17 2.46 9.46
N GLU A 92 -7.77 2.25 8.28
CA GLU A 92 -9.06 1.56 8.09
C GLU A 92 -8.91 0.07 7.73
N GLY A 93 -7.68 -0.39 7.45
CA GLY A 93 -7.38 -1.76 7.08
C GLY A 93 -6.27 -1.86 6.05
N LEU A 94 -6.60 -2.39 4.88
CA LEU A 94 -5.67 -2.60 3.78
C LEU A 94 -6.13 -1.85 2.51
N GLU A 95 -5.18 -1.49 1.66
CA GLU A 95 -5.39 -0.81 0.39
C GLU A 95 -4.69 -1.57 -0.73
N VAL A 96 -5.40 -1.79 -1.83
CA VAL A 96 -4.80 -2.24 -3.11
C VAL A 96 -4.76 -1.05 -4.06
N SER A 97 -3.58 -0.64 -4.51
CA SER A 97 -3.47 0.46 -5.46
C SER A 97 -2.20 0.42 -6.31
N LYS A 98 -2.00 1.45 -7.12
CA LYS A 98 -0.73 1.75 -7.80
C LYS A 98 -0.19 3.10 -7.36
N ARG A 99 -0.46 3.50 -6.10
CA ARG A 99 -0.21 4.86 -5.62
C ARG A 99 1.26 5.24 -5.74
N GLN A 100 2.18 4.30 -5.49
CA GLN A 100 3.60 4.61 -5.52
C GLN A 100 4.15 4.64 -6.95
N GLN A 101 3.75 3.70 -7.81
CA GLN A 101 4.04 3.80 -9.26
C GLN A 101 3.52 5.10 -9.86
N ARG A 102 2.27 5.50 -9.57
CA ARG A 102 1.70 6.76 -10.07
C ARG A 102 2.46 7.99 -9.56
N TRP A 103 2.91 7.97 -8.31
CA TRP A 103 3.77 9.02 -7.77
C TRP A 103 5.08 9.10 -8.56
N VAL A 104 5.75 7.97 -8.79
CA VAL A 104 7.01 7.93 -9.58
C VAL A 104 6.78 8.48 -10.99
N LEU A 105 5.77 8.01 -11.71
CA LEU A 105 5.46 8.46 -13.07
C LEU A 105 5.18 9.96 -13.14
N LYS A 106 4.46 10.51 -12.16
CA LYS A 106 4.21 11.95 -12.09
C LYS A 106 5.50 12.73 -11.88
N GLN A 107 6.31 12.35 -10.88
CA GLN A 107 7.53 13.08 -10.54
C GLN A 107 8.58 13.04 -11.66
N THR A 108 8.69 11.92 -12.35
CA THR A 108 9.63 11.74 -13.47
C THR A 108 9.18 12.48 -14.73
N ALA A 109 7.88 12.54 -15.01
CA ALA A 109 7.34 13.40 -16.07
C ALA A 109 7.66 14.88 -15.82
N ASP A 110 7.45 15.36 -14.58
CA ASP A 110 7.77 16.73 -14.19
C ASP A 110 9.28 17.02 -14.37
N LEU A 111 10.16 16.08 -13.98
CA LEU A 111 11.60 16.23 -14.15
C LEU A 111 12.03 16.24 -15.62
N ARG A 112 11.46 15.37 -16.47
CA ARG A 112 11.76 15.38 -17.92
C ARG A 112 11.43 16.73 -18.55
N ALA A 113 10.27 17.30 -18.21
CA ALA A 113 9.87 18.62 -18.70
C ALA A 113 10.86 19.72 -18.24
N ARG A 114 11.30 19.67 -16.98
CA ARG A 114 12.31 20.62 -16.47
C ARG A 114 13.67 20.45 -17.15
N ILE A 115 14.12 19.22 -17.37
CA ILE A 115 15.36 18.91 -18.09
C ILE A 115 15.29 19.47 -19.51
N GLU A 116 14.17 19.26 -20.21
CA GLU A 116 13.95 19.79 -21.57
C GLU A 116 14.04 21.32 -21.59
N GLN A 117 13.41 22.00 -20.63
CA GLN A 117 13.43 23.46 -20.50
C GLN A 117 14.80 24.01 -20.06
N HIS A 118 15.66 23.20 -19.46
CA HIS A 118 16.97 23.64 -18.96
C HIS A 118 18.02 23.64 -20.08
N THR A 119 18.18 24.79 -20.74
CA THR A 119 19.04 24.96 -21.92
C THR A 119 20.53 24.98 -21.61
N ALA A 120 20.92 25.29 -20.38
CA ALA A 120 22.32 25.33 -19.93
C ALA A 120 22.88 23.97 -19.48
N LEU A 121 22.06 22.91 -19.48
CA LEU A 121 22.49 21.58 -19.03
C LEU A 121 23.47 20.95 -20.04
N ALA A 122 24.64 20.54 -19.56
CA ALA A 122 25.60 19.80 -20.38
C ALA A 122 24.97 18.49 -20.94
N PRO A 123 25.27 18.10 -22.20
CA PRO A 123 24.66 16.92 -22.83
C PRO A 123 24.84 15.62 -22.05
N ASP A 124 26.03 15.39 -21.47
CA ASP A 124 26.30 14.19 -20.68
C ASP A 124 25.49 14.16 -19.38
N THR A 125 25.37 15.30 -18.70
CA THR A 125 24.53 15.44 -17.49
C THR A 125 23.06 15.20 -17.82
N ARG A 126 22.58 15.75 -18.95
CA ARG A 126 21.22 15.50 -19.45
C ARG A 126 20.96 14.01 -19.65
N ARG A 127 21.87 13.30 -20.32
CA ARG A 127 21.77 11.85 -20.52
C ARG A 127 21.72 11.12 -19.18
N ALA A 128 22.63 11.43 -18.26
CA ALA A 128 22.70 10.78 -16.95
C ALA A 128 21.40 10.97 -16.14
N TYR A 129 20.79 12.16 -16.14
CA TYR A 129 19.52 12.39 -15.45
C TYR A 129 18.36 11.61 -16.08
N LEU A 130 18.32 11.50 -17.41
CA LEU A 130 17.28 10.72 -18.10
C LEU A 130 17.44 9.22 -17.84
N GLU A 131 18.68 8.72 -17.75
CA GLU A 131 18.97 7.33 -17.39
C GLU A 131 18.55 7.02 -15.95
N GLU A 132 18.85 7.88 -14.99
CA GLU A 132 18.43 7.73 -13.59
C GLU A 132 16.89 7.74 -13.46
N ILE A 133 16.22 8.65 -14.17
CA ILE A 133 14.74 8.70 -14.22
C ILE A 133 14.17 7.38 -14.74
N TYR A 134 14.73 6.84 -15.83
CA TYR A 134 14.29 5.57 -16.40
C TYR A 134 14.54 4.40 -15.44
N ALA A 135 15.69 4.39 -14.76
CA ALA A 135 16.03 3.37 -13.78
C ALA A 135 15.03 3.35 -12.61
N VAL A 136 14.64 4.52 -12.09
CA VAL A 136 13.64 4.65 -11.02
C VAL A 136 12.27 4.13 -11.46
N GLU A 137 11.80 4.47 -12.67
CA GLU A 137 10.53 3.97 -13.20
C GLU A 137 10.52 2.45 -13.35
N ARG A 138 11.57 1.90 -13.97
CA ARG A 138 11.71 0.45 -14.18
C ARG A 138 11.75 -0.29 -12.85
N SER A 139 12.48 0.26 -11.87
CA SER A 139 12.57 -0.30 -10.52
C SER A 139 11.20 -0.29 -9.85
N ALA A 140 10.45 0.83 -9.88
CA ALA A 140 9.13 0.89 -9.27
C ALA A 140 8.15 -0.15 -9.86
N GLN A 141 8.16 -0.32 -11.19
CA GLN A 141 7.33 -1.33 -11.84
C GLN A 141 7.76 -2.76 -11.49
N ALA A 142 9.06 -3.03 -11.53
CA ALA A 142 9.60 -4.36 -11.22
C ALA A 142 9.27 -4.77 -9.78
N LEU A 143 9.50 -3.89 -8.80
CA LEU A 143 9.26 -4.21 -7.39
C LEU A 143 7.78 -4.39 -7.09
N ALA A 144 6.89 -3.58 -7.67
CA ALA A 144 5.46 -3.80 -7.54
C ALA A 144 5.03 -5.17 -8.12
N PHE A 145 5.65 -5.61 -9.21
CA PHE A 145 5.38 -6.92 -9.80
C PHE A 145 5.97 -8.07 -8.96
N GLU A 146 7.22 -7.95 -8.52
CA GLU A 146 7.94 -9.02 -7.81
C GLU A 146 7.48 -9.17 -6.36
N GLN A 147 7.20 -8.07 -5.67
CA GLN A 147 6.94 -8.06 -4.23
C GLN A 147 5.45 -7.88 -3.90
N GLY A 148 4.65 -7.31 -4.80
CA GLY A 148 3.27 -6.92 -4.50
C GLY A 148 3.15 -5.67 -3.63
N PHE A 149 4.25 -4.93 -3.41
CA PHE A 149 4.29 -3.63 -2.76
C PHE A 149 5.61 -2.89 -3.09
N ILE A 150 5.71 -1.62 -2.69
CA ILE A 150 6.97 -0.86 -2.67
C ILE A 150 7.20 -0.36 -1.25
N SER A 151 8.27 -0.83 -0.62
CA SER A 151 8.64 -0.57 0.77
C SER A 151 8.95 0.90 1.03
N ALA A 152 8.87 1.30 2.31
CA ALA A 152 9.24 2.64 2.74
C ALA A 152 10.69 3.00 2.39
N ALA A 153 11.60 2.02 2.41
CA ALA A 153 13.01 2.22 2.07
C ALA A 153 13.20 2.51 0.57
N GLU A 154 12.54 1.75 -0.31
CA GLU A 154 12.56 1.99 -1.76
C GLU A 154 11.94 3.34 -2.10
N GLN A 155 10.81 3.68 -1.49
CA GLN A 155 10.19 5.00 -1.64
C GLN A 155 11.14 6.13 -1.23
N ALA A 156 11.82 6.00 -0.09
CA ALA A 156 12.81 6.97 0.37
C ALA A 156 14.00 7.06 -0.60
N SER A 157 14.43 5.94 -1.18
CA SER A 157 15.46 5.92 -2.22
C SER A 157 15.03 6.71 -3.45
N TYR A 158 13.84 6.44 -4.00
CA TYR A 158 13.31 7.16 -5.16
C TYR A 158 13.16 8.66 -4.89
N ARG A 159 12.66 9.05 -3.70
CA ARG A 159 12.56 10.47 -3.31
C ARG A 159 13.93 11.15 -3.34
N ARG A 160 14.96 10.51 -2.80
CA ARG A 160 16.32 11.05 -2.78
C ARG A 160 16.92 11.16 -4.19
N SER A 161 16.81 10.13 -5.02
CA SER A 161 17.29 10.19 -6.41
C SER A 161 16.63 11.32 -7.19
N LEU A 162 15.30 11.40 -7.12
CA LEU A 162 14.53 12.40 -7.88
C LEU A 162 14.71 13.82 -7.31
N SER A 163 14.91 13.99 -6.00
CA SER A 163 15.21 15.30 -5.41
C SER A 163 16.61 15.79 -5.78
N ALA A 164 17.61 14.90 -5.83
CA ALA A 164 18.95 15.27 -6.25
C ALA A 164 19.00 15.83 -7.67
N ILE A 165 18.27 15.20 -8.61
CA ILE A 165 18.09 15.75 -9.97
C ILE A 165 17.34 17.08 -9.91
N ARG A 166 16.28 17.16 -9.10
CA ARG A 166 15.46 18.37 -8.99
C ARG A 166 16.26 19.59 -8.57
N ASP A 167 17.10 19.43 -7.55
CA ASP A 167 17.88 20.50 -6.92
C ASP A 167 19.05 20.96 -7.82
N ALA A 168 19.43 20.14 -8.81
CA ALA A 168 20.49 20.43 -9.77
C ALA A 168 19.99 21.05 -11.10
N LEU A 169 18.68 21.32 -11.22
CA LEU A 169 18.03 21.98 -12.36
C LEU A 169 17.48 23.34 -11.94
#